data_AF-A0A371R227-F1
#
_entry.id   AF-A0A371R227-F1
#
_cell.length_a   1.000
_cell.length_b   1.000
_cell.length_c   1.000
_cell.angle_alpha   90.00
_cell.angle_beta   90.00
_cell.angle_gamma   90.00
#
_symmetry.space_group_name_H-M   'P 1'
#
loop_
_entity.id
_entity.type
_entity.pdbx_description
1 polymer ?
#
loop_
_entity_poly.entity_id
_entity_poly.type
_entity_poly.pdbx_seq_one_letter_code
_entity_poly.pdbx_strand_id
1 'polypeptide(L)' 'MEKTTIAVSKKLWQELLSEKERLGAKTMEEAISKILQEYRESKRRIAILEIIEKNRAEGFTTVEELLEDRKRWGLPREHS' A
#
# COMPACT_ATOMS: atom_id res chain seq x y z
N MET A 1 -7.50 -14.93 -17.39
CA MET A 1 -7.58 -14.24 -16.07
C MET A 1 -8.77 -14.82 -15.33
N GLU A 2 -8.57 -15.29 -14.11
CA GLU A 2 -9.68 -15.73 -13.25
C GLU A 2 -10.55 -14.53 -12.88
N LYS A 3 -11.86 -14.64 -13.09
CA LYS A 3 -12.81 -13.59 -12.71
C LYS A 3 -13.06 -13.70 -11.21
N THR A 4 -12.67 -12.69 -10.45
CA THR A 4 -12.98 -12.60 -9.02
C THR A 4 -14.24 -11.77 -8.82
N THR A 5 -15.24 -12.33 -8.15
CA THR A 5 -16.45 -11.60 -7.75
C THR A 5 -16.31 -11.13 -6.31
N ILE A 6 -16.51 -9.83 -6.08
CA ILE A 6 -16.39 -9.21 -4.76
C ILE A 6 -17.73 -8.58 -4.40
N ALA A 7 -18.31 -8.99 -3.27
CA ALA A 7 -19.50 -8.33 -2.73
C ALA A 7 -19.10 -7.01 -2.07
N VAL A 8 -19.78 -5.93 -2.44
CA VAL A 8 -19.56 -4.59 -1.90
C VAL A 8 -20.89 -3.96 -1.48
N SER A 9 -20.82 -2.99 -0.57
CA SER A 9 -22.01 -2.22 -0.21
C SER A 9 -22.50 -1.39 -1.40
N LYS A 10 -23.81 -1.10 -1.44
CA LYS A 10 -24.40 -0.26 -2.49
C LYS A 10 -23.75 1.13 -2.55
N LYS A 11 -23.39 1.69 -1.39
CA LYS A 11 -22.70 2.98 -1.29
C LYS A 11 -21.33 2.93 -1.96
N LEU A 12 -20.52 1.93 -1.61
CA LEU A 12 -19.18 1.77 -2.20
C LEU A 12 -19.26 1.53 -3.72
N TRP A 13 -20.29 0.81 -4.19
CA TRP A 13 -20.52 0.65 -5.62
C TRP A 13 -20.79 1.97 -6.34
N GLN A 14 -21.58 2.87 -5.75
CA GLN A 14 -21.83 4.21 -6.32
C GLN A 14 -20.56 5.07 -6.34
N GLU A 15 -19.76 5.03 -5.27
CA GLU A 15 -18.46 5.71 -5.21
C GLU A 15 -17.53 5.18 -6.32
N LEU A 16 -17.45 3.86 -6.52
CA LEU A 16 -16.65 3.26 -7.58
C LEU A 16 -17.12 3.67 -8.99
N LEU A 17 -18.43 3.83 -9.21
CA LEU A 17 -18.95 4.33 -10.48
C LEU A 17 -18.52 5.78 -10.74
N SER A 18 -18.67 6.65 -9.75
CA SER A 18 -18.20 8.04 -9.85
C SER A 18 -16.69 8.11 -10.09
N GLU A 19 -15.93 7.24 -9.43
CA GLU A 19 -14.48 7.21 -9.53
C GLU A 19 -14.00 6.69 -10.89
N LYS A 20 -14.69 5.68 -11.43
CA LYS A 20 -14.48 5.18 -12.79
C LYS A 20 -14.63 6.31 -13.83
N GLU A 21 -15.66 7.16 -13.69
CA GLU A 21 -15.85 8.33 -14.55
C GLU A 21 -14.72 9.35 -14.39
N ARG A 22 -14.35 9.69 -13.14
CA ARG A 22 -13.25 10.60 -12.82
C ARG A 22 -11.92 10.14 -13.43
N LEU A 23 -11.64 8.84 -13.39
CA LEU A 23 -10.42 8.21 -13.93
C LEU A 23 -10.46 7.97 -15.45
N GLY A 24 -11.58 8.29 -16.13
CA GLY A 24 -11.77 8.04 -17.55
C GLY A 24 -11.65 6.56 -17.93
N ALA A 25 -11.95 5.65 -17.00
CA ALA A 25 -11.75 4.22 -17.19
C ALA A 25 -12.90 3.59 -18.00
N LYS A 26 -12.58 2.77 -19.00
CA LYS A 26 -13.59 2.13 -19.89
C LYS A 26 -14.35 1.02 -19.19
N THR A 27 -13.70 0.26 -18.31
CA THR A 27 -14.32 -0.82 -17.53
C THR A 27 -14.14 -0.59 -16.03
N MET A 28 -14.94 -1.27 -15.21
CA MET A 28 -14.77 -1.23 -13.75
C MET A 28 -13.45 -1.90 -13.33
N GLU A 29 -13.04 -2.96 -14.03
CA GLU A 29 -11.76 -3.64 -13.82
C GLU A 29 -10.56 -2.69 -14.05
N GLU A 30 -10.63 -1.85 -15.08
CA GLU A 30 -9.60 -0.85 -15.35
C GLU A 30 -9.55 0.21 -14.22
N ALA A 31 -10.70 0.68 -13.76
CA ALA A 31 -10.79 1.62 -12.64
C ALA A 31 -10.19 1.02 -11.36
N ILE A 32 -10.58 -0.21 -11.01
CA ILE A 32 -10.04 -0.93 -9.85
C ILE A 32 -8.53 -1.14 -9.98
N SER A 33 -8.04 -1.51 -11.17
CA SER A 33 -6.61 -1.73 -11.41
C SER A 33 -5.79 -0.46 -11.19
N LYS A 34 -6.28 0.70 -11.66
CA LYS A 34 -5.67 2.01 -11.43
C LYS A 34 -5.65 2.36 -9.95
N ILE A 35 -6.78 2.22 -9.25
CA ILE A 35 -6.89 2.46 -7.81
C ILE A 35 -5.91 1.59 -7.02
N LEU A 36 -5.83 0.29 -7.34
CA LEU A 36 -4.91 -0.64 -6.68
C LEU A 36 -3.44 -0.35 -7.00
N GLN A 37 -3.13 0.19 -8.17
CA GLN A 37 -1.79 0.64 -8.50
C GLN A 37 -1.40 1.86 -7.65
N GLU A 38 -2.23 2.89 -7.60
CA GLU A 38 -2.01 4.10 -6.78
C GLU A 38 -1.88 3.76 -5.29
N TYR A 39 -2.70 2.85 -4.80
CA TYR A 39 -2.60 2.34 -3.42
C TYR A 39 -1.25 1.66 -3.17
N ARG A 40 -0.77 0.81 -4.08
CA ARG A 40 0.53 0.15 -3.95
C ARG A 40 1.69 1.14 -3.97
N GLU A 41 1.62 2.16 -4.82
CA GLU A 41 2.63 3.21 -4.87
C GLU A 41 2.64 4.04 -3.58
N SER A 42 1.46 4.44 -3.09
CA SER A 42 1.31 5.18 -1.84
C SER A 42 1.82 4.39 -0.65
N LYS A 43 1.50 3.08 -0.57
CA LYS A 43 2.02 2.19 0.48
C LYS A 43 3.54 2.11 0.46
N ARG A 44 4.17 2.07 -0.72
CA ARG A 44 5.65 2.11 -0.83
C ARG A 44 6.21 3.44 -0.33
N ARG A 45 5.58 4.57 -0.68
CA ARG A 45 6.03 5.90 -0.21
C ARG A 45 5.94 6.02 1.31
N ILE A 46 4.84 5.57 1.91
CA ILE A 46 4.67 5.54 3.37
C ILE A 46 5.79 4.73 4.02
N ALA A 47 6.05 3.51 3.52
CA ALA A 47 7.13 2.68 4.06
C ALA A 47 8.51 3.35 3.97
N ILE A 48 8.79 4.10 2.89
CA ILE A 48 10.04 4.86 2.76
C ILE A 48 10.09 5.99 3.79
N LEU A 49 8.98 6.72 3.99
CA LEU A 49 8.91 7.80 4.97
C LEU A 49 9.11 7.28 6.39
N GLU A 50 8.50 6.14 6.74
CA GLU A 50 8.70 5.47 8.03
C GLU A 50 10.19 5.12 8.27
N ILE A 51 10.88 4.63 7.24
CA ILE A 51 12.33 4.35 7.30
C ILE A 51 13.13 5.64 7.54
N ILE A 52 12.81 6.72 6.81
CA ILE A 52 13.49 8.01 6.96
C ILE A 52 13.27 8.60 8.35
N GLU A 53 12.03 8.57 8.85
CA GLU A 53 11.69 9.08 10.17
C GLU A 53 12.45 8.32 11.27
N LYS A 54 12.50 6.99 11.14
CA LYS A 54 13.24 6.14 12.07
C LYS A 54 14.75 6.39 12.03
N ASN A 55 15.34 6.57 10.85
CA ASN A 55 16.74 7.01 10.71
C ASN A 55 17.03 8.30 11.46
N ARG A 56 16.12 9.26 11.32
CA ARG A 56 16.25 10.54 11.98
C ARG A 56 16.15 10.41 13.51
N ALA A 57 15.28 9.53 14.01
CA ALA A 57 15.07 9.32 15.43
C ALA A 57 16.21 8.51 16.10
N GLU A 58 16.71 7.48 15.42
CA GLU A 58 17.66 6.51 15.98
C GLU A 58 19.12 6.80 15.60
N GLY A 59 19.37 7.75 14.69
CA GLY A 59 20.71 8.22 14.35
C GLY A 59 21.53 7.19 13.57
N PHE A 60 20.88 6.29 12.81
CA PHE A 60 21.56 5.31 11.97
C PHE A 60 22.50 6.01 10.98
N THR A 61 23.71 5.47 10.85
CA THR A 61 24.76 6.07 10.03
C THR A 61 24.90 5.40 8.67
N THR A 62 24.38 4.17 8.51
CA THR A 62 24.49 3.39 7.27
C THR A 62 23.20 2.67 6.88
N VAL A 63 23.09 2.32 5.58
CA VAL A 63 21.92 1.62 5.03
C VAL A 63 21.88 0.15 5.49
N GLU A 64 23.03 -0.44 5.81
CA GLU A 64 23.16 -1.78 6.35
C GLU A 64 22.52 -1.91 7.74
N GLU A 65 22.74 -0.96 8.66
CA GLU A 65 22.14 -0.94 10.01
C GLU A 65 20.60 -0.94 9.94
N LEU A 66 20.05 -0.16 9.01
CA LEU A 66 18.62 -0.11 8.71
C LEU A 66 18.05 -1.44 8.20
N LEU A 67 18.74 -2.06 7.26
CA LEU A 67 18.27 -3.29 6.62
C LEU A 67 18.35 -4.48 7.59
N GLU A 68 19.35 -4.52 8.46
CA GLU A 68 19.42 -5.51 9.54
C GLU A 68 18.29 -5.32 10.55
N ASP A 69 18.01 -4.09 11.00
CA ASP A 69 16.93 -3.87 11.95
C ASP A 69 15.55 -4.17 11.32
N ARG A 70 15.35 -3.85 10.04
CA ARG A 70 14.14 -4.26 9.30
C ARG A 70 13.96 -5.78 9.24
N LYS A 71 15.03 -6.56 9.08
CA LYS A 71 14.93 -8.03 9.11
C LYS A 71 14.41 -8.52 10.47
N ARG A 72 14.76 -7.84 11.56
CA ARG A 72 14.25 -8.14 12.92
C ARG A 72 12.77 -7.80 13.09
N TRP A 73 12.25 -6.84 12.32
CA TRP A 73 10.84 -6.42 12.38
C TRP A 73 9.88 -7.39 11.69
N GLY A 74 10.38 -8.19 10.74
CA GLY A 74 9.59 -9.23 10.07
C GLY A 74 9.50 -10.54 10.87
N LEU A 75 10.23 -10.66 11.97
CA LEU A 75 10.18 -11.82 12.85
C LEU A 75 9.15 -11.57 13.94
N PRO A 76 8.27 -12.55 14.25
CA PRO A 76 7.45 -12.45 15.45
C PRO A 76 8.40 -12.25 16.63
N ARG A 77 8.20 -11.17 17.40
CA ARG A 77 8.93 -10.96 18.65
C ARG A 77 8.61 -12.17 19.53
N GLU A 78 9.58 -13.07 19.70
CA GLU A 78 9.52 -14.01 20.81
C GLU A 78 9.54 -13.15 22.08
N HIS A 79 8.38 -13.05 22.72
CA HIS A 79 8.30 -12.47 24.05
C HIS A 79 9.18 -13.32 24.97
N SER A 80 10.22 -12.71 25.53
CA SER A 80 10.98 -13.19 26.69
C SER A 80 11.10 -12.03 27.67
#